data_AF-H9ZV55-F1
#
_entry.id   AF-H9ZV55-F1
#
_cell.length_a   1.000
_cell.length_b   1.000
_cell.length_c   1.000
_cell.angle_alpha   90.00
_cell.angle_beta   90.00
_cell.angle_gamma   90.00
#
_symmetry.space_group_name_H-M   'P 1'
#
loop_
_entity.id
_entity.type
_entity.pdbx_description
1 polymer ?
#
loop_
_entity_poly.entity_id
_entity_poly.type
_entity_poly.pdbx_seq_one_letter_code
_entity_poly.pdbx_strand_id
1 'polypeptide(L)'
;MVGAEAIEALGREILEALKRRTGAEGEGYVLWGLTPEELITSLTGLAKEVPALVPRLPLYAERIRQGGFTLLVLLVGQEGEVYLVGTEAPLELLPRGVA
;
A
#
# COMPACT_ATOMS: atom_id res chain seq x y z
N MET A 1 3.95 3.85 20.18
CA MET A 1 4.12 2.72 19.23
C MET A 1 2.81 1.98 18.90
N VAL A 2 1.64 2.40 19.42
CA VAL A 2 0.36 1.69 19.19
C VAL A 2 -0.20 1.85 17.77
N GLY A 3 0.05 2.99 17.10
CA GLY A 3 -0.48 3.23 15.74
C GLY A 3 0.14 2.34 14.66
N ALA A 4 1.46 2.12 14.71
CA ALA A 4 2.16 1.35 13.67
C ALA A 4 1.71 -0.12 13.63
N GLU A 5 1.53 -0.73 14.80
CA GLU A 5 1.03 -2.10 14.91
C GLU A 5 -0.42 -2.22 14.42
N ALA A 6 -1.26 -1.21 14.68
CA ALA A 6 -2.66 -1.21 14.27
C ALA A 6 -2.82 -1.08 12.75
N ILE A 7 -2.05 -0.18 12.11
CA ILE A 7 -2.10 -0.04 10.65
C ILE A 7 -1.51 -1.25 9.93
N GLU A 8 -0.47 -1.87 10.49
CA GLU A 8 0.04 -3.12 9.96
C GLU A 8 -0.96 -4.27 10.09
N ALA A 9 -1.70 -4.36 11.21
CA ALA A 9 -2.74 -5.37 11.39
C ALA A 9 -3.85 -5.20 10.33
N LEU A 10 -4.34 -3.97 10.14
CA LEU A 10 -5.30 -3.65 9.08
C LEU A 10 -4.76 -4.00 7.69
N GLY A 11 -3.50 -3.62 7.40
CA GLY A 11 -2.86 -3.95 6.14
C GLY A 11 -2.75 -5.45 5.89
N ARG A 12 -2.43 -6.24 6.92
CA ARG A 12 -2.41 -7.70 6.86
C ARG A 12 -3.80 -8.28 6.59
N GLU A 13 -4.84 -7.79 7.26
CA GLU A 13 -6.22 -8.23 7.01
C GLU A 13 -6.66 -7.97 5.57
N ILE A 14 -6.36 -6.79 5.04
CA ILE A 14 -6.66 -6.42 3.66
C ILE A 14 -5.86 -7.29 2.68
N LEU A 15 -4.60 -7.57 2.97
CA LEU A 15 -3.75 -8.42 2.14
C LEU A 15 -4.30 -9.85 2.05
N GLU A 16 -4.71 -10.43 3.17
CA GLU A 16 -5.30 -11.77 3.21
C GLU A 16 -6.67 -11.82 2.52
N ALA A 17 -7.46 -10.74 2.62
CA ALA A 17 -8.67 -10.60 1.82
C ALA A 17 -8.37 -10.50 0.32
N LEU A 18 -7.30 -9.78 -0.06
CA LEU A 18 -6.88 -9.62 -1.45
C LEU A 18 -6.45 -10.97 -2.05
N LYS A 19 -5.58 -11.72 -1.36
CA LYS A 19 -5.15 -13.06 -1.77
C LYS A 19 -6.33 -14.01 -1.97
N ARG A 20 -7.26 -14.07 -1.02
CA ARG A 20 -8.47 -14.91 -1.13
C ARG A 20 -9.34 -14.55 -2.32
N ARG A 21 -9.47 -13.26 -2.64
CA ARG A 21 -10.31 -12.78 -3.75
C ARG A 21 -9.68 -13.03 -5.11
N THR A 22 -8.36 -12.87 -5.24
CA THR A 22 -7.66 -12.98 -6.52
C THR A 22 -7.17 -14.40 -6.79
N GLY A 23 -6.97 -15.21 -5.75
CA GLY A 23 -6.31 -16.51 -5.86
C GLY A 23 -4.82 -16.40 -6.18
N ALA A 24 -4.26 -15.18 -6.21
CA ALA A 24 -2.88 -14.95 -6.58
C ALA A 24 -1.94 -15.33 -5.43
N GLU A 25 -0.91 -16.10 -5.76
CA GLU A 25 0.23 -16.38 -4.89
C GLU A 25 1.34 -15.38 -5.20
N GLY A 26 1.90 -14.76 -4.16
CA GLY A 26 2.83 -13.66 -4.37
C GLY A 26 3.24 -12.94 -3.08
N GLU A 27 4.17 -12.02 -3.25
CA GLU A 27 4.68 -11.20 -2.15
C GLU A 27 3.72 -10.02 -1.89
N GLY A 28 3.40 -9.80 -0.62
CA GLY A 28 2.47 -8.78 -0.19
C GLY A 28 3.17 -7.63 0.52
N TYR A 29 2.77 -6.41 0.21
CA TYR A 29 3.34 -5.20 0.81
C TYR A 29 2.24 -4.31 1.37
N VAL A 30 2.53 -3.69 2.51
CA VAL A 30 1.66 -2.71 3.15
C VAL A 30 2.44 -1.40 3.23
N LEU A 31 1.92 -0.37 2.58
CA LEU A 31 2.49 0.97 2.57
C LEU A 31 1.50 1.95 3.14
N TRP A 32 1.97 2.90 3.94
CA TRP A 32 1.14 3.96 4.48
C TRP A 32 1.93 5.29 4.50
N GLY A 33 1.19 6.39 4.62
CA GLY A 33 1.71 7.74 4.79
C GLY A 33 0.65 8.63 5.44
N LEU A 34 1.05 9.74 6.06
CA LEU A 34 0.11 10.70 6.63
C LEU A 34 -0.64 11.49 5.56
N THR A 35 -0.06 11.53 4.36
CA THR A 35 -0.62 12.20 3.18
C THR A 35 -0.51 11.28 1.95
N PRO A 36 -1.32 11.52 0.91
CA PRO A 36 -1.16 10.84 -0.38
C PRO A 36 0.26 10.95 -0.93
N GLU A 37 0.92 12.09 -0.76
CA GLU A 37 2.27 12.39 -1.22
C GLU A 37 3.33 11.58 -0.48
N GLU A 38 3.17 11.40 0.84
CA GLU A 38 4.01 10.50 1.62
C GLU A 38 3.82 9.04 1.16
N LEU A 39 2.57 8.61 0.93
CA LEU A 39 2.29 7.28 0.41
C LEU A 39 2.91 7.04 -0.98
N ILE A 40 2.85 8.03 -1.86
CA ILE A 40 3.49 7.99 -3.19
C ILE A 40 5.01 7.89 -3.05
N THR A 41 5.60 8.58 -2.08
CA THR A 41 7.03 8.50 -1.77
C THR A 41 7.41 7.08 -1.32
N SER A 42 6.63 6.49 -0.41
CA SER A 42 6.80 5.11 0.04
C SER A 42 6.68 4.11 -1.13
N LEU A 43 5.68 4.28 -2.00
CA LEU A 43 5.51 3.45 -3.20
C LEU A 43 6.69 3.58 -4.17
N THR A 44 7.21 4.79 -4.35
CA THR A 44 8.38 5.05 -5.20
C THR A 44 9.64 4.41 -4.62
N GLY A 45 9.76 4.39 -3.28
CA GLY A 45 10.80 3.65 -2.57
C GLY A 45 10.72 2.15 -2.87
N LEU A 46 9.55 1.55 -2.64
CA LEU A 46 9.31 0.11 -2.88
C LEU A 46 9.59 -0.30 -4.33
N ALA A 47 9.23 0.53 -5.31
CA ALA A 47 9.44 0.22 -6.72
C ALA A 47 10.92 0.07 -7.13
N LYS A 48 11.87 0.56 -6.30
CA LYS A 48 13.30 0.32 -6.49
C LYS A 48 13.70 -1.12 -6.17
N GLU A 49 12.97 -1.74 -5.24
CA GLU A 49 13.18 -3.12 -4.79
C GLU A 49 12.28 -4.11 -5.56
N VAL A 50 11.14 -3.62 -6.07
CA VAL A 50 10.13 -4.41 -6.78
C VAL A 50 9.93 -3.86 -8.20
N PRO A 51 10.74 -4.31 -9.18
CA PRO A 51 10.71 -3.78 -10.56
C PRO A 51 9.35 -3.89 -11.27
N ALA A 52 8.51 -4.85 -10.89
CA ALA A 52 7.16 -5.03 -11.46
C ALA A 52 6.24 -3.81 -11.24
N LEU A 53 6.54 -2.96 -10.26
CA LEU A 53 5.77 -1.75 -9.97
C LEU A 53 6.12 -0.58 -10.90
N VAL A 54 7.34 -0.56 -11.45
CA VAL A 54 7.90 0.59 -12.20
C VAL A 54 7.05 1.00 -13.41
N PRO A 55 6.56 0.08 -14.27
CA PRO A 55 5.82 0.47 -15.47
C PRO A 55 4.50 1.20 -15.17
N ARG A 56 3.92 0.99 -13.97
CA ARG A 56 2.60 1.50 -13.59
C ARG A 56 2.65 2.54 -12.48
N LEU A 57 3.84 2.91 -12.00
CA LEU A 57 4.06 3.91 -10.96
C LEU A 57 3.30 5.23 -11.20
N PRO A 58 3.33 5.83 -12.41
CA PRO A 58 2.59 7.07 -12.67
C PRO A 58 1.07 6.91 -12.50
N LEU A 59 0.52 5.77 -12.94
CA LEU A 59 -0.91 5.46 -12.81
C LEU A 59 -1.30 5.28 -11.34
N TYR A 60 -0.47 4.61 -10.55
CA TYR A 60 -0.71 4.42 -9.12
C TYR A 60 -0.67 5.74 -8.37
N ALA A 61 0.31 6.59 -8.65
CA ALA A 61 0.41 7.91 -8.04
C ALA A 61 -0.82 8.77 -8.33
N GLU A 62 -1.33 8.75 -9.57
CA GLU A 62 -2.53 9.48 -9.93
C GLU A 62 -3.77 8.99 -9.17
N ARG A 63 -3.96 7.66 -9.08
CA ARG A 63 -5.07 7.07 -8.31
C ARG A 63 -4.99 7.40 -6.82
N ILE A 64 -3.79 7.38 -6.24
CA ILE A 64 -3.58 7.74 -4.84
C ILE A 64 -4.03 9.18 -4.57
N ARG A 65 -3.66 10.13 -5.44
CA ARG A 65 -4.09 11.52 -5.30
C ARG A 65 -5.61 11.68 -5.43
N GLN A 66 -6.19 11.10 -6.49
CA GLN A 66 -7.62 11.22 -6.76
C GLN A 66 -8.48 10.58 -5.66
N GLY A 67 -8.01 9.46 -5.10
CA GLY A 67 -8.70 8.75 -4.03
C GLY A 67 -8.39 9.24 -2.62
N GLY A 68 -7.44 10.16 -2.45
CA GLY A 68 -6.99 10.61 -1.13
C GLY A 68 -6.40 9.48 -0.27
N PHE A 69 -5.76 8.49 -0.90
CA PHE A 69 -5.32 7.29 -0.18
C PHE A 69 -4.13 7.58 0.74
N THR A 70 -4.20 7.06 1.96
CA THR A 70 -3.13 7.11 2.96
C THR A 70 -2.64 5.71 3.36
N LEU A 71 -3.33 4.66 2.88
CA LEU A 71 -2.93 3.25 2.97
C LEU A 71 -3.03 2.58 1.60
N LEU A 72 -2.01 1.83 1.23
CA LEU A 72 -1.95 1.01 0.03
C LEU A 72 -1.48 -0.41 0.39
N VAL A 73 -2.26 -1.41 0.00
CA VAL A 73 -1.90 -2.82 0.12
C VAL A 73 -1.68 -3.38 -1.27
N LEU A 74 -0.55 -4.03 -1.49
CA LEU A 74 -0.09 -4.57 -2.76
C LEU A 74 0.10 -6.08 -2.65
N LEU A 75 -0.22 -6.80 -3.71
CA LEU A 75 0.13 -8.20 -3.90
C LEU A 75 0.75 -8.36 -5.28
N VAL A 76 2.02 -8.76 -5.32
CA VAL A 76 2.80 -8.96 -6.54
C VAL A 76 2.88 -10.45 -6.82
N GLY A 77 2.15 -10.89 -7.84
CA GLY A 77 2.09 -12.27 -8.28
C GLY A 77 3.33 -12.72 -9.03
N GLN A 78 3.48 -14.04 -9.20
CA GLN A 78 4.67 -14.66 -9.81
C GLN A 78 4.92 -14.24 -11.27
N GLU A 79 3.89 -13.86 -12.03
CA GLU A 79 4.01 -13.42 -13.42
C GLU A 79 4.11 -11.88 -13.57
N GLY A 80 4.42 -11.17 -12.48
CA GLY A 80 4.49 -9.70 -12.47
C GLY A 80 3.12 -9.02 -12.49
N GLU A 81 2.05 -9.78 -12.26
CA GLU A 81 0.73 -9.24 -11.95
C GLU A 81 0.78 -8.46 -10.64
N VAL A 82 0.12 -7.30 -10.63
CA VAL A 82 0.08 -6.45 -9.43
C VAL A 82 -1.38 -6.18 -9.10
N TYR A 83 -1.80 -6.68 -7.95
CA TYR A 83 -3.09 -6.38 -7.35
C TYR A 83 -2.89 -5.34 -6.26
N LEU A 84 -3.80 -4.37 -6.17
CA LEU A 84 -3.70 -3.32 -5.17
C LEU A 84 -5.06 -2.93 -4.61
N VAL A 85 -5.06 -2.51 -3.35
CA VAL A 85 -6.18 -1.84 -2.68
C VAL A 85 -5.65 -0.56 -2.05
N GLY A 86 -6.22 0.57 -2.42
CA GLY A 86 -5.97 1.87 -1.80
C GLY A 86 -7.17 2.31 -0.97
N THR A 87 -6.92 2.90 0.19
CA THR A 87 -7.96 3.46 1.05
C THR A 87 -7.44 4.62 1.89
N GLU A 88 -8.36 5.40 2.43
CA GLU A 88 -8.06 6.38 3.48
C GLU A 88 -8.01 5.63 4.82
N ALA A 89 -6.85 5.61 5.46
CA ALA A 89 -6.70 5.09 6.81
C ALA A 89 -7.17 6.15 7.84
N PRO A 90 -7.98 5.76 8.84
CA PRO A 90 -8.31 6.62 9.96
C PRO A 90 -7.06 7.19 10.62
N LEU A 91 -7.06 8.48 10.94
CA LEU A 91 -5.92 9.17 11.54
C LEU A 91 -5.50 8.56 12.89
N GLU A 92 -6.42 7.93 13.61
CA GLU A 92 -6.16 7.25 14.87
C GLU A 92 -5.27 6.00 14.70
N LEU A 93 -5.30 5.39 13.50
CA LEU A 93 -4.48 4.24 13.15
C LEU A 93 -3.11 4.65 12.61
N LEU A 94 -2.99 5.85 12.05
CA LEU A 94 -1.71 6.34 11.55
C LEU A 94 -0.79 6.72 12.72
N PRO A 95 0.48 6.28 12.72
CA PRO A 95 1.45 6.74 13.70
C PRO A 95 1.52 8.26 13.67
N ARG A 96 1.35 8.91 14.83
CA ARG A 96 1.59 10.35 14.92
C ARG A 96 3.04 10.60 14.53
N GLY A 97 3.25 11.31 13.42
CA GLY A 97 4.57 11.78 13.04
C GLY A 97 5.18 12.52 14.23
N VAL A 98 6.39 12.14 14.60
CA VAL A 98 7.17 12.96 15.53
C VAL A 98 7.54 14.20 14.73
N ALA A 99 6.87 15.32 15.03
CA ALA A 99 7.22 16.63 14.48
C ALA A 99 8.63 17.02 14.90
#